data_AF-A0A5B8W1X8-F1
#
_entry.id   AF-A0A5B8W1X8-F1
#
_cell.length_a   1.000
_cell.length_b   1.000
_cell.length_c   1.000
_cell.angle_alpha   90.00
_cell.angle_beta   90.00
_cell.angle_gamma   90.00
#
_symmetry.space_group_name_H-M   'P 1'
#
loop_
_entity.id
_entity.type
_entity.pdbx_description
1 polymer ?
#
loop_
_entity_poly.entity_id
_entity_poly.type
_entity_poly.pdbx_seq_one_letter_code
_entity_poly.pdbx_strand_id
1 'polypeptide(L)'
;MTLFIIGCSSNQHKINNVKINLTPDKHSLKITGLDPLIVQDINRDSTEGNWQSLVPVYKMPADTDLKNYQPIQPGKYMVADSVVTFTPDTPFAAAQTYFVRYYKYDANSKASDFILGKNKLGSLHYTDLIFKQ
;
A
#
# COMPACT_ATOMS: atom_id res chain seq x y z
N MET A 1 -39.93 -31.43 -9.34
CA MET A 1 -38.78 -30.78 -9.99
C MET A 1 -38.07 -29.95 -8.93
N THR A 2 -37.04 -30.51 -8.31
CA THR A 2 -36.38 -29.93 -7.13
C THR A 2 -35.19 -29.10 -7.62
N LEU A 3 -35.29 -27.77 -7.51
CA LEU A 3 -34.23 -26.85 -7.94
C LEU A 3 -33.31 -26.58 -6.74
N PHE A 4 -32.14 -27.23 -6.73
CA PHE A 4 -31.03 -26.87 -5.83
C PHE A 4 -30.28 -25.68 -6.44
N ILE A 5 -30.29 -24.54 -5.76
CA ILE A 5 -29.36 -23.43 -6.00
C ILE A 5 -28.46 -23.31 -4.77
N ILE A 6 -27.41 -24.14 -4.75
CA ILE A 6 -26.28 -23.96 -3.84
C ILE A 6 -25.26 -23.11 -4.60
N GLY A 7 -25.36 -21.80 -4.41
CA GLY A 7 -24.42 -20.82 -4.94
C GLY A 7 -23.76 -20.05 -3.80
N CYS A 8 -23.14 -20.74 -2.85
CA CYS A 8 -22.24 -20.08 -1.90
C CYS A 8 -20.88 -19.94 -2.59
N SER A 9 -20.68 -18.84 -3.33
CA SER A 9 -19.34 -18.42 -3.69
C SER A 9 -18.64 -18.01 -2.40
N SER A 10 -17.84 -18.92 -1.83
CA SER A 10 -16.95 -18.59 -0.73
C SER A 10 -16.05 -17.48 -1.24
N ASN A 11 -16.29 -16.26 -0.77
CA ASN A 11 -15.46 -15.10 -1.05
C ASN A 11 -14.14 -15.38 -0.34
N GLN A 12 -13.23 -16.08 -1.01
CA GLN A 12 -11.89 -16.34 -0.53
C GLN A 12 -11.24 -14.96 -0.42
N HIS A 13 -11.23 -14.40 0.79
CA HIS A 13 -10.39 -13.28 1.15
C HIS A 13 -8.98 -13.71 0.75
N LYS A 14 -8.52 -13.26 -0.42
CA LYS A 14 -7.15 -13.49 -0.86
C LYS A 14 -6.30 -12.82 0.21
N ILE A 15 -5.57 -13.63 0.96
CA ILE A 15 -4.58 -13.13 1.90
C ILE A 15 -3.53 -12.46 1.01
N ASN A 16 -3.62 -11.14 0.88
CA ASN A 16 -2.65 -10.34 0.14
C ASN A 16 -1.30 -10.51 0.84
N ASN A 17 -0.44 -11.34 0.27
CA ASN A 17 0.91 -11.60 0.76
C ASN A 17 1.83 -10.46 0.29
N VAL A 18 1.58 -9.27 0.82
CA VAL A 18 2.31 -8.06 0.42
C VAL A 18 3.77 -8.22 0.84
N LYS A 19 4.69 -8.10 -0.12
CA LYS A 19 6.13 -8.15 0.10
C LYS A 19 6.78 -6.88 -0.41
N ILE A 20 7.75 -6.39 0.35
CA ILE A 20 8.57 -5.24 -0.03
C ILE A 20 10.04 -5.64 -0.13
N ASN A 21 10.74 -5.10 -1.12
CA ASN A 21 12.19 -5.27 -1.28
C ASN A 21 12.78 -4.02 -1.94
N LEU A 22 13.98 -3.62 -1.53
CA LEU A 22 14.74 -2.61 -2.26
C LEU A 22 15.14 -3.14 -3.64
N THR A 23 15.23 -2.25 -4.62
CA THR A 23 15.88 -2.54 -5.90
C THR A 23 17.37 -2.84 -5.68
N PRO A 24 18.05 -3.53 -6.62
CA PRO A 24 19.48 -3.83 -6.47
C PRO A 24 20.38 -2.60 -6.29
N ASP A 25 20.01 -1.47 -6.90
CA ASP A 25 20.67 -0.17 -6.74
C ASP A 25 20.24 0.59 -5.47
N LYS A 26 19.31 0.04 -4.69
CA LYS A 26 18.75 0.59 -3.45
C LYS A 26 18.11 1.98 -3.58
N HIS A 27 17.82 2.45 -4.78
CA HIS A 27 17.17 3.75 -4.97
C HIS A 27 15.65 3.69 -4.90
N SER A 28 15.07 2.52 -5.16
CA SER A 28 13.62 2.35 -5.21
C SER A 28 13.18 1.17 -4.37
N LEU A 29 11.90 1.16 -4.02
CA LEU A 29 11.25 0.09 -3.30
C LEU A 29 10.26 -0.64 -4.21
N LYS A 30 10.44 -1.94 -4.37
CA LYS A 30 9.48 -2.82 -5.03
C LYS A 30 8.46 -3.33 -4.01
N ILE A 31 7.19 -3.25 -4.37
CA ILE A 31 6.04 -3.70 -3.60
C ILE A 31 5.26 -4.67 -4.48
N THR A 32 5.04 -5.88 -3.97
CA THR A 32 4.39 -6.97 -4.70
C THR A 32 3.32 -7.61 -3.84
N GLY A 33 2.36 -8.32 -4.46
CA GLY A 33 1.29 -9.00 -3.73
C GLY A 33 0.20 -8.07 -3.19
N LEU A 34 0.14 -6.83 -3.69
CA LEU A 34 -0.99 -5.93 -3.45
C LEU A 34 -2.26 -6.46 -4.13
N ASP A 35 -3.41 -6.02 -3.62
CA ASP A 35 -4.70 -6.33 -4.24
C ASP A 35 -4.73 -5.83 -5.69
N PRO A 36 -5.22 -6.62 -6.67
CA PRO A 36 -5.35 -6.17 -8.05
C PRO A 36 -6.18 -4.89 -8.21
N LEU A 37 -7.16 -4.65 -7.36
CA LEU A 37 -7.94 -3.41 -7.38
C LEU A 37 -7.07 -2.21 -7.00
N ILE A 38 -6.22 -2.34 -5.96
CA ILE A 38 -5.25 -1.30 -5.58
C ILE A 38 -4.27 -1.06 -6.73
N VAL A 39 -3.74 -2.13 -7.34
CA VAL A 39 -2.79 -2.03 -8.45
C VAL A 39 -3.43 -1.33 -9.66
N GLN A 40 -4.67 -1.69 -10.00
CA GLN A 40 -5.43 -1.11 -11.10
C GLN A 40 -5.73 0.36 -10.85
N ASP A 41 -6.08 0.69 -9.61
CA ASP A 41 -6.31 2.05 -9.18
C ASP A 41 -5.00 2.84 -9.34
N ILE A 42 -3.86 2.35 -8.81
CA ILE A 42 -2.53 2.99 -8.96
C ILE A 42 -2.21 3.28 -10.44
N ASN A 43 -2.49 2.32 -11.32
CA ASN A 43 -2.19 2.45 -12.74
C ASN A 43 -3.09 3.48 -13.47
N ARG A 44 -4.24 3.85 -12.91
CA ARG A 44 -5.23 4.73 -13.56
C ARG A 44 -5.07 6.21 -13.20
N ASP A 45 -4.58 6.55 -12.01
CA ASP A 45 -4.41 7.95 -11.61
C ASP A 45 -2.95 8.38 -11.82
N SER A 46 -2.73 9.17 -12.86
CA SER A 46 -1.46 9.82 -13.16
C SER A 46 -1.17 11.02 -12.26
N THR A 47 -2.04 11.38 -11.32
CA THR A 47 -1.77 12.46 -10.36
C THR A 47 -1.02 11.92 -9.13
N GLU A 48 0.22 12.37 -8.97
CA GLU A 48 1.21 11.85 -8.01
C GLU A 48 0.78 11.92 -6.53
N GLY A 49 -0.29 12.66 -6.19
CA GLY A 49 -0.69 12.97 -4.81
C GLY A 49 -1.57 11.92 -4.11
N ASN A 50 -2.44 11.19 -4.83
CA ASN A 50 -3.43 10.33 -4.17
C ASN A 50 -2.84 8.99 -3.68
N TRP A 51 -1.86 8.41 -4.39
CA TRP A 51 -1.29 7.10 -4.04
C TRP A 51 -0.43 7.10 -2.80
N GLN A 52 0.22 8.22 -2.52
CA GLN A 52 0.94 8.44 -1.27
C GLN A 52 0.04 8.15 -0.07
N SER A 53 -1.29 8.30 -0.18
CA SER A 53 -2.22 7.97 0.90
C SER A 53 -2.53 6.48 1.07
N LEU A 54 -2.40 5.65 0.02
CA LEU A 54 -2.84 4.24 0.04
C LEU A 54 -1.72 3.26 0.37
N VAL A 55 -0.52 3.51 -0.13
CA VAL A 55 0.68 2.72 0.18
C VAL A 55 1.83 3.65 0.61
N PRO A 56 1.64 4.54 1.61
CA PRO A 56 2.67 5.49 2.00
C PRO A 56 3.94 4.81 2.47
N VAL A 57 5.07 5.41 2.10
CA VAL A 57 6.40 5.09 2.66
C VAL A 57 6.78 6.18 3.64
N TYR A 58 7.36 5.79 4.77
CA TYR A 58 7.75 6.70 5.84
C TYR A 58 9.16 6.38 6.33
N LYS A 59 9.85 7.40 6.83
CA LYS A 59 11.06 7.22 7.63
C LYS A 59 10.68 6.72 9.02
N MET A 60 11.41 5.73 9.55
CA MET A 60 11.22 5.30 10.94
C MET A 60 11.74 6.38 11.89
N PRO A 61 10.92 6.90 12.82
CA PRO A 61 11.39 7.80 13.86
C PRO A 61 12.22 7.05 14.90
N ALA A 62 13.05 7.77 15.66
CA ALA A 62 13.79 7.20 16.78
C ALA A 62 12.84 6.70 17.89
N ASP A 63 11.78 7.48 18.16
CA ASP A 63 10.67 7.09 19.01
C ASP A 63 9.56 6.47 18.15
N THR A 64 9.36 5.16 18.28
CA THR A 64 8.40 4.42 17.47
C THR A 64 6.94 4.76 17.76
N ASP A 65 6.64 5.37 18.90
CA ASP A 65 5.28 5.82 19.22
C ASP A 65 4.85 6.99 18.30
N LEU A 66 5.83 7.66 17.70
CA LEU A 66 5.61 8.78 16.78
C LEU A 66 5.46 8.36 15.30
N LYS A 67 5.36 7.06 15.01
CA LYS A 67 5.18 6.54 13.63
C LYS A 67 4.00 7.18 12.90
N ASN A 68 2.87 7.36 13.58
CA ASN A 68 1.65 7.90 12.98
C ASN A 68 1.71 9.41 12.68
N TYR A 69 2.73 10.10 13.18
CA TYR A 69 2.95 11.53 12.96
C TYR A 69 4.05 11.80 11.95
N GLN A 70 4.66 10.75 11.38
CA GLN A 70 5.70 10.94 10.37
C GLN A 70 5.09 11.49 9.07
N PRO A 71 5.75 12.47 8.43
CA PRO A 71 5.37 12.89 7.10
C PRO A 71 5.60 11.74 6.11
N ILE A 72 4.72 11.64 5.11
CA ILE A 72 4.90 10.67 4.02
C ILE A 72 6.17 11.06 3.25
N GLN A 73 6.98 10.07 2.89
CA GLN A 73 8.14 10.24 2.03
C GLN A 73 7.66 10.63 0.63
N PRO A 74 8.01 11.82 0.12
CA PRO A 74 7.62 12.23 -1.22
C PRO A 74 8.34 11.36 -2.26
N GLY A 75 7.65 11.08 -3.36
CA GLY A 75 8.18 10.25 -4.44
C GLY A 75 7.11 9.81 -5.42
N LYS A 76 7.56 9.01 -6.38
CA LYS A 76 6.77 8.56 -7.53
C LYS A 76 6.51 7.07 -7.48
N TYR A 77 5.32 6.68 -7.92
CA TYR A 77 4.91 5.28 -8.05
C TYR A 77 4.82 4.93 -9.53
N MET A 78 5.32 3.74 -9.89
CA MET A 78 5.18 3.15 -11.21
C MET A 78 4.62 1.74 -11.07
N VAL A 79 3.71 1.35 -11.96
CA VAL A 79 3.13 0.01 -12.01
C VAL A 79 3.62 -0.71 -13.26
N ALA A 80 4.21 -1.89 -13.09
CA ALA A 80 4.56 -2.78 -14.19
C ALA A 80 4.33 -4.23 -13.75
N ASP A 81 3.60 -5.02 -14.54
CA ASP A 81 3.33 -6.45 -14.27
C ASP A 81 2.80 -6.72 -12.84
N SER A 82 1.91 -5.86 -12.33
CA SER A 82 1.40 -5.89 -10.95
C SER A 82 2.44 -5.67 -9.84
N VAL A 83 3.64 -5.24 -10.21
CA VAL A 83 4.68 -4.75 -9.30
C VAL A 83 4.57 -3.24 -9.22
N VAL A 84 4.43 -2.73 -8.00
CA VAL A 84 4.47 -1.30 -7.73
C VAL A 84 5.88 -0.94 -7.32
N THR A 85 6.49 0.02 -8.00
CA THR A 85 7.82 0.56 -7.67
C THR A 85 7.67 1.98 -7.16
N PHE A 86 8.07 2.22 -5.93
CA PHE A 86 8.18 3.54 -5.33
C PHE A 86 9.61 4.06 -5.45
N THR A 87 9.79 5.25 -6.01
CA THR A 87 11.07 5.96 -6.06
C THR A 87 10.93 7.27 -5.29
N PRO A 88 11.62 7.44 -4.15
CA PRO A 88 11.53 8.66 -3.38
C PRO A 88 12.22 9.82 -4.10
N ASP A 89 11.69 11.04 -3.95
CA ASP A 89 12.30 12.24 -4.54
C ASP A 89 13.66 12.57 -3.88
N THR A 90 13.80 12.19 -2.61
CA THR A 90 15.07 12.21 -1.87
C THR A 90 15.52 10.76 -1.66
N PRO A 91 16.76 10.39 -2.05
CA PRO A 91 17.26 9.04 -1.87
C PRO A 91 17.14 8.54 -0.44
N PHE A 92 16.88 7.25 -0.27
CA PHE A 92 16.89 6.61 1.04
C PHE A 92 18.26 6.76 1.70
N ALA A 93 18.27 7.24 2.94
CA ALA A 93 19.49 7.44 3.72
C ALA A 93 20.10 6.09 4.13
N ALA A 94 21.42 5.96 4.01
CA ALA A 94 22.11 4.74 4.42
C ALA A 94 21.91 4.43 5.91
N ALA A 95 21.77 3.15 6.26
CA ALA A 95 21.53 2.64 7.61
C ALA A 95 20.22 3.13 8.26
N GLN A 96 19.37 3.85 7.53
CA GLN A 96 18.08 4.30 8.00
C GLN A 96 17.02 3.21 7.81
N THR A 97 16.18 3.05 8.83
CA THR A 97 15.00 2.20 8.77
C THR A 97 13.82 3.01 8.22
N TYR A 98 13.04 2.37 7.37
CA TYR A 98 11.82 2.90 6.77
C TYR A 98 10.69 1.89 6.95
N PHE A 99 9.45 2.33 6.75
CA PHE A 99 8.31 1.44 6.71
C PHE A 99 7.31 1.86 5.63
N VAL A 100 6.67 0.86 5.04
CA VAL A 100 5.52 1.03 4.15
C VAL A 100 4.28 0.67 4.93
N ARG A 101 3.29 1.56 4.92
CA ARG A 101 1.97 1.25 5.47
C ARG A 101 1.05 0.94 4.31
N TYR A 102 0.42 -0.24 4.31
CA TYR A 102 -0.65 -0.54 3.38
C TYR A 102 -1.95 -0.80 4.13
N TYR A 103 -3.05 -0.29 3.59
CA TYR A 103 -4.37 -0.46 4.18
C TYR A 103 -5.04 -1.71 3.60
N LYS A 104 -5.68 -2.50 4.47
CA LYS A 104 -6.53 -3.61 4.05
C LYS A 104 -7.88 -3.04 3.65
N TYR A 105 -8.25 -3.25 2.39
CA TYR A 105 -9.60 -3.00 1.92
C TYR A 105 -10.47 -4.15 2.39
N ASP A 106 -11.54 -3.85 3.12
CA ASP A 106 -12.61 -4.82 3.24
C ASP A 106 -13.36 -4.90 1.90
N ALA A 107 -14.00 -6.02 1.60
CA ALA A 107 -14.71 -6.23 0.33
C ALA A 107 -15.85 -5.21 0.07
N ASN A 108 -16.18 -4.36 1.04
CA ASN A 108 -17.26 -3.38 0.99
C ASN A 108 -16.76 -1.92 0.87
N SER A 109 -15.47 -1.67 0.99
CA SER A 109 -14.88 -0.33 0.96
C SER A 109 -14.11 -0.13 -0.35
N LYS A 110 -14.59 0.81 -1.17
CA LYS A 110 -13.97 1.11 -2.46
C LYS A 110 -12.76 2.01 -2.22
N ALA A 111 -11.68 1.86 -3.00
CA ALA A 111 -10.53 2.78 -2.95
C ALA A 111 -10.92 4.25 -3.12
N SER A 112 -11.98 4.51 -3.90
CA SER A 112 -12.58 5.83 -4.03
C SER A 112 -13.02 6.44 -2.69
N ASP A 113 -13.47 5.64 -1.72
CA ASP A 113 -13.94 6.14 -0.41
C ASP A 113 -12.78 6.65 0.46
N PHE A 114 -11.57 6.15 0.21
CA PHE A 114 -10.33 6.58 0.88
C PHE A 114 -9.81 7.86 0.24
N ILE A 115 -9.81 7.94 -1.09
CA ILE A 115 -9.40 9.14 -1.84
C ILE A 115 -10.35 10.32 -1.52
N LEU A 116 -11.64 10.05 -1.32
CA LEU A 116 -12.64 11.05 -0.97
C LEU A 116 -12.63 11.45 0.53
N GLY A 117 -11.71 10.93 1.35
CA GLY A 117 -11.58 11.27 2.77
C GLY A 117 -12.79 10.89 3.63
N LYS A 118 -13.65 9.97 3.15
CA LYS A 118 -14.88 9.58 3.86
C LYS A 118 -14.64 8.58 4.99
N ASN A 119 -13.48 7.94 5.01
CA ASN A 119 -13.08 7.02 6.07
C ASN A 119 -12.18 7.71 7.10
N LYS A 120 -12.55 7.62 8.39
CA LYS A 120 -11.75 8.14 9.50
C LYS A 120 -10.45 7.32 9.60
N LEU A 121 -9.31 7.99 9.68
CA LEU A 121 -7.94 7.43 9.78
C LEU A 121 -7.73 6.38 10.90
N GLY A 122 -8.68 6.20 11.82
CA GLY A 122 -8.64 5.21 12.91
C GLY A 122 -9.44 3.92 12.70
N SER A 123 -10.27 3.82 11.65
CA SER A 123 -11.10 2.62 11.40
C SER A 123 -10.48 1.65 10.38
N LEU A 124 -9.33 2.01 9.81
CA LEU A 124 -8.72 1.27 8.72
C LEU A 124 -7.61 0.36 9.27
N HIS A 125 -7.81 -0.94 9.14
CA HIS A 125 -6.77 -1.91 9.46
C HIS A 125 -5.62 -1.75 8.45
N TYR A 126 -4.45 -1.37 8.95
CA TYR A 126 -3.23 -1.29 8.16
C TYR A 126 -2.22 -2.34 8.61
N THR A 127 -1.20 -2.54 7.79
CA THR A 127 -0.03 -3.33 8.15
C THR A 127 1.21 -2.57 7.72
N ASP A 128 2.16 -2.46 8.65
CA ASP A 128 3.44 -1.81 8.42
C ASP A 128 4.48 -2.87 8.03
N LEU A 129 5.11 -2.68 6.88
CA LEU A 129 6.21 -3.50 6.39
C LEU A 129 7.50 -2.70 6.49
N ILE A 130 8.47 -3.21 7.23
CA ILE A 130 9.71 -2.49 7.56
C ILE A 130 10.84 -2.92 6.64
N PHE A 131 11.67 -1.97 6.20
CA PHE A 131 12.91 -2.23 5.47
C PHE A 131 14.03 -1.30 5.93
N LYS A 132 15.29 -1.67 5.62
CA LYS A 132 16.49 -0.90 5.96
C LYS A 132 17.38 -0.75 4.74
N GLN A 133 17.93 0.45 4.57
CA GLN A 133 18.90 0.81 3.51
C GLN A 133 20.35 0.43 3.89
#